data_AF-A0A5U5WPX1-F1
#
_entry.id   AF-A0A5U5WPX1-F1
#
_cell.length_a   1.000
_cell.length_b   1.000
_cell.length_c   1.000
_cell.angle_alpha   90.00
_cell.angle_beta   90.00
_cell.angle_gamma   90.00
#
_symmetry.space_group_name_H-M   'P 1'
#
loop_
_entity.id
_entity.type
_entity.pdbx_description
1 polymer ?
#
loop_
_entity_poly.entity_id
_entity_poly.type
_entity_poly.pdbx_seq_one_letter_code
_entity_poly.pdbx_strand_id
1 'polypeptide(L)'
;MELTIPISTMLTAALGFLGVYIIMPIALIIRDQLIIMYVEKCILTPKFWAFIHELTIEKAYYNVIYTKKYEVRVPEGFENIEEKRTYFIDDVEVSLETFSDFLSNQRKYVDKIAKKEPRALAKTNLMKWISKHFKMDAKFVDVVDDYVKHVYDLTVSDIKNKKKDIIYSDINSN
;
A
#
# COMPACT_ATOMS: atom_id res chain seq x y z
N MET A 1 -65.82 -21.44 -21.89
CA MET A 1 -65.56 -20.62 -20.69
C MET A 1 -64.60 -19.52 -21.14
N GLU A 2 -65.10 -18.29 -21.33
CA GLU A 2 -64.26 -17.17 -21.76
C GLU A 2 -63.59 -16.55 -20.53
N LEU A 3 -62.26 -16.47 -20.54
CA LEU A 3 -61.48 -15.97 -19.43
C LEU A 3 -61.38 -14.44 -19.53
N THR A 4 -62.34 -13.71 -18.96
CA THR A 4 -62.30 -12.24 -18.89
C THR A 4 -61.36 -11.80 -17.79
N ILE A 5 -60.12 -11.43 -18.15
CA ILE A 5 -59.15 -10.90 -17.20
C ILE A 5 -59.52 -9.44 -16.88
N PRO A 6 -59.66 -9.05 -15.60
CA PRO A 6 -59.91 -7.68 -15.22
C PRO A 6 -58.77 -6.76 -15.67
N ILE A 7 -59.10 -5.58 -16.19
CA ILE A 7 -58.11 -4.57 -16.61
C ILE A 7 -57.18 -4.18 -15.45
N SER A 8 -57.69 -4.18 -14.21
CA SER A 8 -56.88 -3.95 -13.01
C SER A 8 -55.78 -5.00 -12.84
N THR A 9 -56.08 -6.28 -13.11
CA THR A 9 -55.09 -7.37 -13.06
C THR A 9 -54.01 -7.19 -14.13
N MET A 10 -54.38 -6.78 -15.35
CA MET A 10 -53.41 -6.44 -16.40
C MET A 10 -52.53 -5.25 -16.01
N LEU A 11 -53.11 -4.20 -15.42
CA LEU A 11 -52.36 -3.02 -14.97
C LEU A 11 -51.38 -3.35 -13.85
N THR A 12 -51.81 -4.13 -12.85
CA THR A 12 -50.93 -4.58 -11.75
C THR A 12 -49.79 -5.44 -12.27
N ALA A 13 -50.06 -6.35 -13.21
CA ALA A 13 -49.03 -7.16 -13.83
C ALA A 13 -48.03 -6.31 -14.64
N ALA A 14 -48.51 -5.32 -15.40
CA ALA A 14 -47.66 -4.41 -16.16
C ALA A 14 -46.77 -3.53 -15.26
N LEU A 15 -47.32 -3.01 -14.16
CA LEU A 15 -46.56 -2.25 -13.17
C LEU A 15 -45.55 -3.11 -12.42
N GLY A 16 -45.91 -4.36 -12.09
CA GLY A 16 -44.98 -5.33 -11.51
C GLY A 16 -43.82 -5.63 -12.46
N PHE A 17 -44.11 -5.83 -13.75
CA PHE A 17 -43.09 -6.01 -14.78
C PHE A 17 -42.17 -4.78 -14.89
N LEU A 18 -42.75 -3.58 -14.97
CA LEU A 18 -42.00 -2.33 -15.05
C LEU A 18 -41.11 -2.13 -13.81
N GLY A 19 -41.62 -2.44 -12.62
CA GLY A 19 -40.87 -2.39 -11.37
C GLY A 19 -39.65 -3.31 -11.36
N VAL A 20 -39.83 -4.56 -11.74
CA VAL A 20 -38.79 -5.60 -11.66
C VAL A 20 -37.76 -5.48 -12.79
N TYR A 21 -38.20 -5.20 -14.03
CA TYR A 21 -37.33 -5.27 -15.20
C TYR A 21 -36.79 -3.92 -15.66
N ILE A 22 -37.39 -2.81 -15.24
CA ILE A 22 -36.96 -1.47 -15.65
C ILE A 22 -36.45 -0.69 -14.43
N ILE A 23 -37.29 -0.51 -13.40
CA ILE A 23 -36.94 0.34 -12.25
C ILE A 23 -35.83 -0.28 -11.41
N MET A 24 -35.91 -1.57 -11.07
CA MET A 24 -34.89 -2.23 -10.25
C MET A 24 -33.49 -2.20 -10.91
N PRO A 25 -33.30 -2.54 -12.21
CA PRO A 25 -32.00 -2.40 -12.86
C PRO A 25 -31.47 -0.96 -12.87
N ILE A 26 -32.32 0.03 -13.16
CA ILE A 26 -31.92 1.44 -13.11
C ILE A 26 -31.47 1.84 -11.70
N ALA A 27 -32.20 1.42 -10.66
CA ALA A 27 -31.85 1.70 -9.28
C ALA A 27 -30.51 1.06 -8.88
N LEU A 28 -30.22 -0.16 -9.36
CA LEU A 28 -28.91 -0.81 -9.14
C LEU A 28 -27.77 -0.05 -9.82
N ILE A 29 -27.96 0.42 -11.06
CA ILE A 29 -26.97 1.21 -11.77
C ILE A 29 -26.69 2.53 -11.04
N ILE A 30 -27.75 3.25 -10.63
CA ILE A 30 -27.62 4.52 -9.90
C ILE A 30 -26.88 4.29 -8.57
N ARG A 31 -27.24 3.25 -7.82
CA ARG A 31 -26.55 2.86 -6.58
C ARG A 31 -25.06 2.66 -6.83
N ASP A 32 -24.70 1.90 -7.84
CA ASP A 32 -23.30 1.58 -8.14
C ASP A 32 -22.51 2.84 -8.52
N GLN A 33 -23.10 3.74 -9.34
CA GLN A 33 -22.50 5.02 -9.68
C GLN A 33 -22.30 5.93 -8.46
N LEU A 34 -23.26 5.98 -7.54
CA LEU A 34 -23.13 6.74 -6.29
C LEU A 34 -21.98 6.20 -5.42
N ILE A 35 -21.81 4.89 -5.36
CA ILE A 35 -20.72 4.26 -4.60
C ILE A 35 -19.37 4.57 -5.24
N ILE A 36 -19.24 4.47 -6.57
CA ILE A 36 -18.02 4.84 -7.30
C ILE A 36 -17.65 6.29 -6.97
N MET A 37 -18.59 7.21 -7.12
CA MET A 37 -18.37 8.63 -6.83
C MET A 37 -17.96 8.85 -5.37
N TYR A 38 -18.56 8.11 -4.43
CA TYR A 38 -18.18 8.17 -3.01
C TYR A 38 -16.76 7.70 -2.77
N VAL A 39 -16.36 6.55 -3.33
CA VAL A 39 -15.00 6.01 -3.21
C VAL A 39 -13.97 6.99 -3.77
N GLU A 40 -14.23 7.54 -4.95
CA GLU A 40 -13.33 8.51 -5.59
C GLU A 40 -13.17 9.78 -4.76
N LYS A 41 -14.28 10.38 -4.30
CA LYS A 41 -14.25 11.66 -3.59
C LYS A 41 -13.86 11.55 -2.12
N CYS A 42 -14.14 10.43 -1.46
CA CYS A 42 -13.91 10.29 -0.01
C CYS A 42 -12.69 9.42 0.32
N ILE A 43 -12.38 8.42 -0.50
CA ILE A 43 -11.27 7.49 -0.23
C ILE A 43 -10.05 7.87 -1.08
N LEU A 44 -10.20 7.89 -2.41
CA LEU A 44 -9.12 8.12 -3.39
C LEU A 44 -8.78 9.60 -3.59
N THR A 45 -8.76 10.34 -2.49
CA THR A 45 -8.42 11.77 -2.46
C THR A 45 -6.95 12.01 -2.84
N PRO A 46 -6.57 13.22 -3.30
CA PRO A 46 -5.16 13.56 -3.52
C PRO A 46 -4.28 13.34 -2.29
N LYS A 47 -4.83 13.59 -1.09
CA LYS A 47 -4.14 13.32 0.19
C LYS A 47 -3.85 11.84 0.38
N PHE A 48 -4.77 10.96 -0.03
CA PHE A 48 -4.55 9.52 0.01
C PHE A 48 -3.43 9.09 -0.93
N TRP A 49 -3.42 9.59 -2.16
CA TRP A 49 -2.37 9.27 -3.13
C TRP A 49 -0.99 9.73 -2.65
N ALA A 50 -0.88 10.97 -2.14
CA ALA A 50 0.36 11.47 -1.55
C ALA A 50 0.82 10.62 -0.36
N PHE A 51 -0.12 10.19 0.49
CA PHE A 51 0.16 9.35 1.64
C PHE A 51 0.67 7.95 1.24
N ILE A 52 0.01 7.30 0.28
CA ILE A 52 0.45 5.99 -0.24
C ILE A 52 1.80 6.11 -0.93
N HIS A 53 2.01 7.17 -1.70
CA HIS A 53 3.29 7.44 -2.35
C HIS A 53 4.43 7.54 -1.33
N GLU A 54 4.26 8.36 -0.28
CA GLU A 54 5.26 8.53 0.78
C GLU A 54 5.55 7.20 1.50
N LEU A 55 4.51 6.44 1.88
CA LEU A 55 4.68 5.11 2.50
C LEU A 55 5.43 4.14 1.58
N THR A 56 5.13 4.16 0.28
CA THR A 56 5.75 3.27 -0.71
C THR A 56 7.23 3.59 -0.88
N ILE A 57 7.59 4.89 -0.92
CA ILE A 57 8.98 5.33 -0.93
C ILE A 57 9.69 4.86 0.33
N GLU A 58 9.12 5.10 1.52
CA GLU A 58 9.72 4.68 2.79
C GLU A 58 9.97 3.17 2.83
N LYS A 59 9.02 2.36 2.33
CA LYS A 59 9.19 0.90 2.20
C LYS A 59 10.28 0.51 1.21
N ALA A 60 10.37 1.18 0.05
CA ALA A 60 11.44 0.92 -0.92
C ALA A 60 12.82 1.23 -0.33
N TYR A 61 12.99 2.36 0.36
CA TYR A 61 14.24 2.70 1.04
C TYR A 61 14.59 1.69 2.14
N TYR A 62 13.63 1.29 2.97
CA TYR A 62 13.83 0.28 4.00
C TYR A 62 14.26 -1.07 3.41
N ASN A 63 13.56 -1.54 2.39
CA ASN A 63 13.84 -2.85 1.77
C ASN A 63 15.19 -2.90 1.06
N VAL A 64 15.58 -1.81 0.37
CA VAL A 64 16.82 -1.80 -0.41
C VAL A 64 18.05 -1.53 0.46
N ILE A 65 17.96 -0.60 1.40
CA ILE A 65 19.13 -0.13 2.17
C ILE A 65 19.22 -0.83 3.52
N TYR A 66 18.11 -0.93 4.23
CA TYR A 66 18.10 -1.28 5.67
C TYR A 66 17.70 -2.73 5.96
N THR A 67 17.46 -3.56 4.95
CA THR A 67 17.25 -5.02 5.11
C THR A 67 18.57 -5.81 5.04
N LYS A 68 19.70 -5.10 4.91
CA LYS A 68 21.04 -5.71 4.87
C LYS A 68 21.38 -6.39 6.19
N LYS A 69 22.14 -7.49 6.09
CA LYS A 69 22.65 -8.19 7.26
C LYS A 69 23.66 -7.30 7.97
N TYR A 70 23.64 -7.31 9.30
CA TYR A 70 24.62 -6.59 10.09
C TYR A 70 25.14 -7.51 11.20
N GLU A 71 26.43 -7.42 11.49
CA GLU A 71 27.10 -8.23 12.50
C GLU A 71 28.03 -7.35 13.34
N VAL A 72 28.15 -7.67 14.62
CA VAL A 72 29.16 -7.08 15.50
C VAL A 72 30.08 -8.20 15.92
N ARG A 73 31.35 -8.11 15.55
CA ARG A 73 32.37 -9.09 15.93
C ARG A 73 33.17 -8.55 17.11
N VAL A 74 33.27 -9.38 18.13
CA VAL A 74 34.03 -9.07 19.35
C VAL A 74 35.20 -10.04 19.41
N PRO A 75 36.45 -9.57 19.46
CA PRO A 75 37.60 -10.45 19.56
C PRO A 75 37.59 -11.19 20.91
N GLU A 76 37.87 -12.50 20.87
CA GLU A 76 37.91 -13.36 22.07
C GLU A 76 38.87 -12.78 23.11
N GLY A 77 38.39 -12.67 24.36
CA GLY A 77 39.15 -12.10 25.49
C GLY A 77 39.02 -10.58 25.67
N PHE A 78 38.29 -9.87 24.81
CA PHE A 78 38.09 -8.41 24.89
C PHE A 78 36.61 -8.00 24.94
N GLU A 79 35.74 -8.84 25.49
CA GLU A 79 34.29 -8.64 25.53
C GLU A 79 33.85 -7.29 26.12
N ASN A 80 34.63 -6.76 27.06
CA ASN A 80 34.36 -5.50 27.77
C ASN A 80 35.03 -4.25 27.15
N ILE A 81 35.76 -4.36 26.03
CA ILE A 81 36.43 -3.22 25.40
C ILE A 81 35.71 -2.85 24.10
N GLU A 82 34.93 -1.77 24.14
CA GLU A 82 34.16 -1.30 22.98
C GLU A 82 35.05 -0.89 21.79
N GLU A 83 36.25 -0.37 22.06
CA GLU A 83 37.22 0.07 21.05
C GLU A 83 37.77 -1.07 20.16
N LYS A 84 37.62 -2.34 20.58
CA LYS A 84 38.10 -3.50 19.81
C LYS A 84 37.00 -4.20 19.02
N ARG A 85 35.77 -3.69 19.04
CA ARG A 85 34.65 -4.25 18.28
C ARG A 85 34.75 -3.83 16.82
N THR A 86 34.57 -4.78 15.92
CA THR A 86 34.46 -4.52 14.48
C THR A 86 33.01 -4.66 14.05
N TYR A 87 32.53 -3.70 13.27
CA TYR A 87 31.13 -3.60 12.86
C TYR A 87 31.03 -3.92 11.38
N PHE A 88 30.10 -4.79 11.02
CA PHE A 88 29.90 -5.21 9.63
C PHE A 88 28.48 -4.91 9.17
N ILE A 89 28.35 -4.41 7.95
CA ILE A 89 27.08 -4.33 7.22
C ILE A 89 27.32 -5.01 5.86
N ASP A 90 26.57 -6.08 5.59
CA ASP A 90 26.65 -6.85 4.34
C ASP A 90 28.07 -7.36 4.06
N ASP A 91 28.73 -7.90 5.10
CA ASP A 91 30.12 -8.38 5.10
C ASP A 91 31.20 -7.30 4.88
N VAL A 92 30.83 -6.01 4.84
CA VAL A 92 31.76 -4.88 4.76
C VAL A 92 32.00 -4.29 6.16
N GLU A 93 33.27 -4.13 6.54
CA GLU A 93 33.65 -3.48 7.79
C GLU A 93 33.37 -1.96 7.71
N VAL A 94 32.66 -1.44 8.71
CA VAL A 94 32.25 -0.04 8.80
C VAL A 94 32.63 0.56 10.15
N SER A 95 32.71 1.89 10.22
CA SER A 95 32.95 2.59 11.47
C SER A 95 31.76 2.45 12.46
N LEU A 96 32.03 2.63 13.75
CA LEU A 96 30.99 2.66 14.80
C LEU A 96 29.95 3.77 14.53
N GLU A 97 30.39 4.94 14.07
CA GLU A 97 29.49 6.06 13.77
C GLU A 97 28.54 5.69 12.62
N THR A 98 29.08 5.15 11.53
CA THR A 98 28.28 4.68 10.37
C THR A 98 27.29 3.59 10.77
N PHE A 99 27.72 2.65 11.62
CA PHE A 99 26.88 1.55 12.11
C PHE A 99 25.74 2.05 13.01
N SER A 100 26.04 2.97 13.93
CA SER A 100 25.04 3.58 14.82
C SER A 100 24.01 4.39 14.02
N ASP A 101 24.47 5.17 13.04
CA ASP A 101 23.60 5.93 12.13
C ASP A 101 22.72 5.01 11.29
N PHE A 102 23.27 3.90 10.80
CA PHE A 102 22.51 2.88 10.08
C PHE A 102 21.37 2.32 10.95
N LEU A 103 21.66 1.88 12.19
CA LEU A 103 20.65 1.33 13.10
C LEU A 103 19.60 2.38 13.51
N SER A 104 20.04 3.62 13.78
CA SER A 104 19.16 4.74 14.12
C SER A 104 18.20 5.03 12.97
N ASN A 105 18.71 5.09 11.74
CA ASN A 105 17.90 5.34 10.56
C ASN A 105 16.98 4.15 10.23
N GLN A 106 17.47 2.91 10.33
CA GLN A 106 16.65 1.71 10.20
C GLN A 106 15.44 1.76 11.13
N ARG A 107 15.64 2.06 12.43
CA ARG A 107 14.56 2.17 13.41
C ARG A 107 13.56 3.27 13.04
N LYS A 108 14.05 4.45 12.62
CA LYS A 108 13.16 5.54 12.17
C LYS A 108 12.28 5.13 10.99
N TYR A 109 12.80 4.40 10.01
CA TYR A 109 12.00 3.91 8.88
C TYR A 109 10.96 2.89 9.34
N VAL A 110 11.34 1.94 10.21
CA VAL A 110 10.40 0.97 10.80
C VAL A 110 9.26 1.68 11.52
N ASP A 111 9.57 2.66 12.38
CA ASP A 111 8.56 3.40 13.14
C ASP A 111 7.61 4.20 12.24
N LYS A 112 8.16 4.84 11.19
CA LYS A 112 7.36 5.58 10.19
C LYS A 112 6.40 4.65 9.45
N ILE A 113 6.90 3.51 8.99
CA ILE A 113 6.10 2.50 8.30
C ILE A 113 5.02 1.96 9.23
N ALA A 114 5.38 1.56 10.45
CA ALA A 114 4.45 1.02 11.44
C ALA A 114 3.32 1.99 11.80
N LYS A 115 3.59 3.30 11.80
CA LYS A 115 2.57 4.33 12.07
C LYS A 115 1.61 4.54 10.89
N LYS A 116 2.11 4.42 9.66
CA LYS A 116 1.35 4.75 8.43
C LYS A 116 0.65 3.55 7.82
N GLU A 117 1.29 2.38 7.83
CA GLU A 117 0.79 1.15 7.21
C GLU A 117 -0.62 0.73 7.69
N PRO A 118 -0.97 0.76 8.99
CA PRO A 118 -2.32 0.41 9.43
C PRO A 118 -3.40 1.31 8.83
N ARG A 119 -3.10 2.60 8.60
CA ARG A 119 -4.04 3.55 7.99
C ARG A 119 -4.23 3.28 6.50
N ALA A 120 -3.16 2.90 5.80
CA ALA A 120 -3.23 2.45 4.41
C ALA A 120 -4.09 1.19 4.30
N LEU A 121 -3.81 0.18 5.14
CA LEU A 121 -4.54 -1.09 5.20
C LEU A 121 -6.02 -0.90 5.54
N ALA A 122 -6.36 0.00 6.47
CA ALA A 122 -7.75 0.28 6.80
C ALA A 122 -8.53 0.81 5.58
N LYS A 123 -7.92 1.71 4.79
CA LYS A 123 -8.54 2.27 3.58
C LYS A 123 -8.66 1.24 2.46
N THR A 124 -7.64 0.41 2.24
CA THR A 124 -7.70 -0.66 1.23
C THR A 124 -8.70 -1.75 1.62
N ASN A 125 -8.78 -2.11 2.91
CA ASN A 125 -9.80 -3.03 3.42
C ASN A 125 -11.22 -2.47 3.29
N LEU A 126 -11.41 -1.16 3.52
CA LEU A 126 -12.69 -0.52 3.26
C LEU A 126 -13.08 -0.62 1.78
N MET A 127 -12.16 -0.36 0.85
CA MET A 127 -12.43 -0.51 -0.59
C MET A 127 -12.76 -1.97 -0.95
N LYS A 128 -12.00 -2.94 -0.44
CA LYS A 128 -12.30 -4.38 -0.61
C LYS A 128 -13.69 -4.73 -0.10
N TRP A 129 -14.05 -4.22 1.08
CA TRP A 129 -15.36 -4.45 1.67
C TRP A 129 -16.48 -3.85 0.83
N ILE A 130 -16.34 -2.60 0.36
CA ILE A 130 -17.31 -1.93 -0.53
C ILE A 130 -17.50 -2.75 -1.81
N SER A 131 -16.41 -3.09 -2.52
CA SER A 131 -16.49 -3.88 -3.76
C SER A 131 -17.18 -5.22 -3.53
N LYS A 132 -16.84 -5.94 -2.44
CA LYS A 132 -17.44 -7.24 -2.12
C LYS A 132 -18.91 -7.14 -1.72
N HIS A 133 -19.26 -6.18 -0.86
CA HIS A 133 -20.61 -6.04 -0.32
C HIS A 133 -21.61 -5.65 -1.40
N PHE A 134 -21.22 -4.73 -2.28
CA PHE A 134 -22.07 -4.26 -3.38
C PHE A 134 -21.92 -5.08 -4.68
N LYS A 135 -21.06 -6.11 -4.67
CA LYS A 135 -20.73 -6.95 -5.84
C LYS A 135 -20.31 -6.13 -7.06
N MET A 136 -19.53 -5.08 -6.81
CA MET A 136 -19.08 -4.19 -7.86
C MET A 136 -17.95 -4.85 -8.65
N ASP A 137 -17.98 -4.72 -9.97
CA ASP A 137 -16.86 -5.08 -10.86
C ASP A 137 -15.76 -4.00 -10.86
N ALA A 138 -15.89 -2.98 -9.99
CA ALA A 138 -14.93 -1.92 -9.85
C ALA A 138 -13.67 -2.41 -9.10
N LYS A 139 -12.56 -2.47 -9.84
CA LYS A 139 -11.23 -2.90 -9.41
C LYS A 139 -10.45 -1.80 -8.67
N PHE A 140 -11.08 -1.14 -7.69
CA PHE A 140 -10.47 -0.02 -6.96
C PHE A 140 -9.14 -0.38 -6.29
N VAL A 141 -9.05 -1.60 -5.77
CA VAL A 141 -7.86 -2.11 -5.08
C VAL A 141 -6.73 -2.33 -6.08
N ASP A 142 -7.03 -2.95 -7.22
CA ASP A 142 -6.05 -3.23 -8.27
C ASP A 142 -5.40 -1.93 -8.77
N VAL A 143 -6.18 -0.84 -8.92
CA VAL A 143 -5.64 0.48 -9.31
C VAL A 143 -4.64 1.01 -8.28
N VAL A 144 -4.92 0.81 -6.99
CA VAL A 144 -4.01 1.24 -5.91
C VAL A 144 -2.77 0.34 -5.86
N ASP A 145 -2.94 -0.97 -6.01
CA ASP A 145 -1.85 -1.95 -6.00
C ASP A 145 -0.90 -1.73 -7.20
N ASP A 146 -1.44 -1.46 -8.39
CA ASP A 146 -0.66 -1.12 -9.59
C ASP A 146 0.13 0.17 -9.39
N TYR A 147 -0.49 1.20 -8.81
CA TYR A 147 0.19 2.46 -8.47
C TYR A 147 1.32 2.24 -7.48
N VAL A 148 1.08 1.51 -6.39
CA VAL A 148 2.09 1.18 -5.37
C VAL A 148 3.26 0.44 -6.00
N LYS A 149 2.97 -0.59 -6.82
CA LYS A 149 4.00 -1.36 -7.51
C LYS A 149 4.86 -0.47 -8.41
N HIS A 150 4.22 0.37 -9.22
CA HIS A 150 4.91 1.29 -10.12
C HIS A 150 5.81 2.27 -9.36
N VAL A 151 5.32 2.90 -8.30
CA VAL A 151 6.11 3.82 -7.46
C VAL A 151 7.28 3.09 -6.79
N TYR A 152 7.03 1.88 -6.29
CA TYR A 152 8.06 1.06 -5.66
C TYR A 152 9.19 0.73 -6.64
N ASP A 153 8.86 0.19 -7.82
CA ASP A 153 9.82 -0.22 -8.84
C ASP A 153 10.68 0.97 -9.31
N LEU A 154 10.04 2.12 -9.56
CA LEU A 154 10.75 3.37 -9.88
C LEU A 154 11.71 3.80 -8.77
N THR A 155 11.26 3.75 -7.52
CA THR A 155 12.08 4.17 -6.36
C THR A 155 13.27 3.23 -6.17
N VAL A 156 13.06 1.91 -6.28
CA VAL A 156 14.14 0.92 -6.21
C VAL A 156 15.15 1.15 -7.33
N SER A 157 14.67 1.41 -8.54
CA SER A 157 15.55 1.69 -9.68
C SER A 157 16.35 2.98 -9.48
N ASP A 158 15.75 4.03 -8.92
CA ASP A 158 16.42 5.29 -8.61
C ASP A 158 17.51 5.12 -7.53
N ILE A 159 17.21 4.36 -6.47
CA ILE A 159 18.18 4.07 -5.39
C ILE A 159 19.39 3.32 -5.96
N LYS A 160 19.15 2.29 -6.78
CA LYS A 160 20.21 1.50 -7.44
C LYS A 160 21.06 2.35 -8.39
N ASN A 161 20.42 3.18 -9.23
CA ASN A 161 21.11 4.00 -10.22
C ASN A 161 21.93 5.13 -9.59
N LYS A 162 21.46 5.72 -8.48
CA LYS A 162 22.18 6.79 -7.80
C LYS A 162 23.29 6.29 -6.87
N LYS A 163 23.51 4.96 -6.77
CA LYS A 163 24.40 4.34 -5.78
C LYS A 163 24.21 4.95 -4.38
N LYS A 164 22.98 5.31 -4.01
CA LYS A 164 22.63 5.86 -2.67
C LYS A 164 22.71 4.83 -1.55
N ASP A 165 23.44 3.77 -1.81
CA ASP A 165 23.75 2.75 -0.86
C ASP A 165 24.88 3.29 0.01
N ILE A 166 24.62 3.41 1.31
CA ILE A 166 25.57 3.96 2.30
C ILE A 166 26.90 3.19 2.25
N ILE A 167 26.85 1.93 1.81
CA ILE A 167 28.02 1.04 1.63
C ILE A 167 28.88 1.45 0.41
N TYR A 168 28.28 1.93 -0.69
CA TYR A 168 29.03 2.32 -1.88
C TYR A 168 29.76 3.66 -1.72
N SER A 169 29.27 4.56 -0.87
CA SER A 169 29.97 5.82 -0.57
C SER A 169 31.30 5.60 0.17
N ASP A 170 31.36 4.62 1.08
CA ASP A 170 32.59 4.31 1.84
C ASP A 170 33.58 3.47 1.02
N ILE A 171 33.13 2.60 0.11
CA ILE A 171 34.03 1.83 -0.78
C ILE A 171 34.75 2.75 -1.78
N ASN A 172 34.15 3.87 -2.17
CA ASN A 172 34.69 4.81 -3.16
C ASN A 172 35.29 6.09 -2.57
N SER A 173 35.45 6.21 -1.23
CA SER A 173 36.08 7.38 -0.62
C SER A 173 37.61 7.27 -0.48
N ASN A 174 38.24 6.34 -1.19
CA ASN A 174 39.70 6.22 -1.30
C ASN A 174 40.20 6.71 -2.67
#